data_AF-A0A2D0AHE6-F1
#
_entry.id   AF-A0A2D0AHE6-F1
#
_cell.length_a   1.000
_cell.length_b   1.000
_cell.length_c   1.000
_cell.angle_alpha   90.00
_cell.angle_beta   90.00
_cell.angle_gamma   90.00
#
_symmetry.space_group_name_H-M   'P 1'
#
loop_
_entity.id
_entity.type
_entity.pdbx_description
1 polymer ?
#
loop_
_entity_poly.entity_id
_entity_poly.type
_entity_poly.pdbx_seq_one_letter_code
_entity_poly.pdbx_strand_id
1 'polypeptide(L)' 'MLEASLSQLEQLVSDLVQQNQDLLGTNESLKAELARAKDENDSLQLNLMEQEEKQGATAARIQALVERVSAGPVGA' A
#
# COMPACT_ATOMS: atom_id res chain seq x y z
N MET A 1 9.90 14.48 -54.03
CA MET A 1 9.92 13.18 -53.33
C MET A 1 10.71 13.27 -52.02
N LEU A 2 11.96 13.77 -52.02
CA LEU A 2 12.75 13.97 -50.80
C LEU A 2 12.11 14.92 -49.78
N GLU A 3 11.53 16.04 -50.21
CA GLU A 3 10.84 16.97 -49.30
C GLU A 3 9.63 16.33 -48.62
N ALA A 4 8.87 15.51 -49.34
CA ALA A 4 7.72 14.79 -48.76
C ALA A 4 8.16 13.76 -47.71
N SER A 5 9.30 13.08 -47.93
CA SER A 5 9.87 12.15 -46.95
C SER A 5 10.43 12.86 -45.72
N LEU A 6 10.97 14.07 -45.87
CA LEU A 6 11.46 14.87 -44.75
C LEU A 6 10.31 15.33 -43.86
N SER A 7 9.23 15.87 -44.44
CA SER A 7 8.05 16.29 -43.66
C SER A 7 7.37 15.13 -42.94
N GLN A 8 7.35 13.93 -43.51
CA GLN A 8 6.84 12.74 -42.83
C GLN A 8 7.70 12.35 -41.62
N LEU A 9 9.02 12.47 -41.73
CA LEU A 9 9.94 12.20 -40.64
C LEU A 9 9.77 13.23 -39.51
N GLU A 10 9.63 14.52 -39.85
CA GLU A 10 9.38 15.59 -38.88
C GLU A 10 8.07 15.38 -38.11
N GLN A 11 7.01 14.97 -38.81
CA GLN A 11 5.74 14.62 -38.17
C GLN A 11 5.91 13.42 -37.24
N LEU A 12 6.56 12.35 -37.69
CA LEU A 12 6.78 11.16 -36.87
C LEU A 12 7.61 11.47 -35.62
N VAL A 13 8.66 12.29 -35.75
CA VAL A 13 9.47 12.73 -34.61
C VAL A 13 8.62 13.55 -33.63
N SER A 14 7.77 14.44 -34.13
CA SER A 14 6.85 15.22 -33.29
C SER A 14 5.87 14.31 -32.54
N ASP A 15 5.29 13.33 -33.21
CA ASP A 15 4.38 12.36 -32.63
C ASP A 15 5.08 11.51 -31.55
N LEU A 16 6.31 11.06 -31.81
CA LEU A 16 7.11 10.28 -30.86
C LEU A 16 7.51 11.10 -29.63
N VAL A 17 7.87 12.38 -29.81
CA VAL A 17 8.17 13.28 -28.70
C VAL A 17 6.93 13.52 -27.84
N GLN A 18 5.76 13.69 -28.46
CA GLN A 18 4.50 13.83 -27.72
C GLN A 18 4.17 12.57 -26.93
N GLN A 19 4.21 11.39 -27.57
CA GLN A 19 3.98 10.11 -26.90
C GLN A 19 4.95 9.86 -25.75
N ASN A 20 6.23 10.24 -25.91
CA ASN A 20 7.21 10.07 -24.85
C ASN A 20 6.87 10.94 -23.62
N GLN A 21 6.45 12.18 -23.84
CA GLN A 21 6.01 13.07 -22.76
C GLN A 21 4.77 12.52 -22.04
N ASP A 22 3.79 12.01 -22.79
CA ASP A 22 2.58 11.41 -22.22
C ASP A 22 2.91 10.16 -21.38
N LEU A 23 3.83 9.32 -21.88
CA LEU A 23 4.32 8.14 -21.16
C LEU A 23 5.08 8.51 -19.89
N LEU A 24 5.92 9.55 -19.93
CA LEU A 24 6.62 10.05 -18.76
C LEU A 24 5.64 10.56 -17.70
N GLY A 25 4.65 11.37 -18.09
CA GLY A 25 3.62 11.85 -17.17
C GLY A 25 2.80 10.71 -16.54
N THR A 26 2.42 9.72 -17.35
CA THR A 26 1.71 8.53 -16.84
C THR A 26 2.58 7.75 -15.85
N ASN A 27 3.88 7.59 -16.15
CA ASN A 27 4.80 6.87 -15.29
C ASN A 27 4.99 7.57 -13.93
N GLU A 28 5.11 8.90 -13.93
CA GLU A 28 5.17 9.69 -12.70
C GLU A 28 3.90 9.56 -11.87
N SER A 29 2.72 9.62 -12.51
CA SER A 29 1.44 9.41 -11.84
C SER A 29 1.34 8.03 -11.20
N LEU A 30 1.70 6.97 -11.94
CA LEU A 30 1.67 5.59 -11.44
C LEU A 30 2.66 5.38 -10.28
N LYS A 31 3.84 6.01 -10.33
CA LYS A 31 4.80 5.97 -9.21
C LYS A 31 4.24 6.62 -7.96
N ALA A 32 3.57 7.76 -8.09
CA ALA A 32 2.94 8.44 -6.97
C ALA A 32 1.80 7.61 -6.36
N GLU A 33 0.96 7.00 -7.19
CA GLU A 33 -0.11 6.12 -6.75
C GLU A 33 0.43 4.86 -6.05
N LEU A 34 1.49 4.26 -6.60
CA LEU A 34 2.17 3.11 -5.98
C LEU A 34 2.77 3.45 -4.61
N ALA A 35 3.39 4.63 -4.47
CA ALA A 35 3.92 5.09 -3.18
C ALA A 35 2.79 5.25 -2.16
N ARG A 36 1.69 5.89 -2.54
CA ARG A 36 0.53 6.08 -1.67
C ARG A 36 -0.09 4.76 -1.23
N ALA A 37 -0.24 3.80 -2.14
CA ALA A 37 -0.79 2.49 -1.82
C ALA A 37 0.12 1.69 -0.87
N LYS A 38 1.44 1.85 -0.97
CA LYS A 38 2.40 1.26 -0.03
C LYS A 38 2.26 1.87 1.37
N ASP A 39 2.21 3.20 1.46
CA ASP A 39 2.05 3.89 2.74
C ASP A 39 0.74 3.51 3.43
N GLU A 40 -0.35 3.37 2.67
CA GLU A 40 -1.63 2.89 3.18
C GLU A 40 -1.56 1.44 3.66
N ASN A 41 -0.86 0.58 2.91
CA ASN A 41 -0.66 -0.82 3.30
C ASN A 41 0.14 -0.94 4.61
N ASP A 42 1.25 -0.20 4.73
CA ASP A 42 2.08 -0.18 5.94
C ASP A 42 1.28 0.33 7.14
N SER A 43 0.44 1.34 6.93
CA SER A 43 -0.47 1.86 7.97
C SER A 43 -1.50 0.81 8.39
N LEU A 44 -2.10 0.08 7.45
CA LEU A 44 -3.05 -1.00 7.75
C LEU A 44 -2.38 -2.16 8.50
N GLN A 45 -1.17 -2.55 8.10
CA GLN A 45 -0.40 -3.59 8.78
C GLN A 45 -0.06 -3.19 10.22
N LEU A 46 0.36 -1.95 10.45
CA LEU A 46 0.63 -1.44 11.80
C LEU A 46 -0.63 -1.49 12.68
N ASN A 47 -1.77 -1.03 12.14
CA ASN A 47 -3.05 -1.09 12.85
C ASN A 47 -3.47 -2.54 13.19
N LEU A 48 -3.24 -3.48 12.27
CA LEU A 48 -3.52 -4.90 12.51
C LEU A 48 -2.66 -5.45 13.65
N MET A 49 -1.35 -5.16 13.66
CA MET A 49 -0.44 -5.59 14.73
C MET A 49 -0.87 -5.05 16.10
N GLU A 50 -1.23 -3.76 16.19
CA GLU A 50 -1.73 -3.16 17.43
C GLU A 50 -3.03 -3.84 17.92
N GLN A 51 -3.89 -4.24 16.99
CA GLN A 51 -5.13 -4.93 17.31
C GLN A 51 -4.87 -6.35 17.82
N GLU A 52 -3.96 -7.08 17.18
CA GLU A 52 -3.55 -8.42 17.60
C GLU A 52 -2.94 -8.39 19.02
N GLU A 53 -2.09 -7.43 19.32
CA GLU A 53 -1.51 -7.26 20.67
C GLU A 53 -2.60 -7.01 21.72
N LYS A 54 -3.54 -6.09 21.44
CA LYS A 54 -4.67 -5.79 22.33
C LYS A 54 -5.54 -7.03 22.56
N GLN A 55 -5.83 -7.79 21.51
CA GLN A 55 -6.63 -9.02 21.61
C GLN A 55 -5.89 -10.11 22.40
N GLY A 56 -4.58 -10.30 22.15
CA GLY A 56 -3.75 -11.24 22.89
C GLY A 56 -3.69 -10.92 24.38
N ALA A 57 -3.47 -9.64 24.74
CA ALA A 57 -3.50 -9.18 26.13
C ALA A 57 -4.88 -9.39 26.78
N THR A 58 -5.96 -9.17 26.03
CA THR A 58 -7.33 -9.39 26.50
C THR A 58 -7.58 -10.88 26.76
N ALA A 59 -7.17 -11.76 25.84
CA ALA A 59 -7.31 -13.20 25.98
C ALA A 59 -6.55 -13.71 27.20
N ALA A 60 -5.29 -13.28 27.40
CA ALA A 60 -4.50 -13.64 28.58
C ALA A 60 -5.16 -13.18 29.89
N ARG A 61 -5.72 -11.96 29.91
CA ARG A 61 -6.47 -11.45 31.07
C ARG A 61 -7.71 -12.28 31.37
N ILE A 62 -8.47 -12.68 30.34
CA ILE A 62 -9.65 -13.55 30.52
C ILE A 62 -9.21 -14.90 31.06
N GLN A 63 -8.14 -15.51 30.53
CA GLN A 63 -7.60 -16.77 31.02
C GLN A 63 -7.23 -16.71 32.50
N ALA A 64 -6.50 -15.65 32.91
CA ALA A 64 -6.14 -15.44 34.31
C ALA A 64 -7.36 -15.23 35.22
N LEU A 65 -8.41 -14.55 34.73
CA LEU A 65 -9.67 -14.40 35.46
C LEU A 65 -10.39 -15.75 35.60
N VAL A 66 -10.44 -16.54 34.53
CA VAL A 66 -11.01 -17.89 34.54
C VAL A 66 -10.27 -18.78 35.53
N GLU A 67 -8.93 -18.80 35.50
CA GLU A 67 -8.11 -19.55 36.46
C GLU A 67 -8.38 -19.12 37.90
N ARG A 68 -8.46 -17.82 38.17
CA ARG A 68 -8.75 -17.30 39.51
C ARG A 68 -10.13 -17.68 40.03
N VAL A 69 -11.15 -17.68 39.17
CA VAL A 69 -12.50 -18.12 39.55
C VAL A 69 -12.55 -19.65 39.70
N SER A 70 -11.85 -20.39 38.84
CA SER A 70 -11.79 -21.85 38.84
C SER A 70 -11.01 -22.41 40.04
N ALA A 71 -10.04 -21.67 40.55
CA ALA A 71 -9.27 -22.03 41.74
C ALA A 71 -10.08 -21.97 43.05
N GLY A 72 -11.30 -21.41 43.03
CA GLY A 72 -12.20 -21.33 44.19
C GLY A 72 -11.67 -20.48 45.36
N PRO A 73 -12.51 -20.12 46.35
CA PRO A 73 -12.02 -19.50 47.57
C PRO A 73 -11.18 -20.53 48.33
N VAL A 74 -9.86 -20.36 48.32
CA VAL A 74 -8.99 -21.08 49.26
C VAL A 74 -9.28 -20.52 50.65
N GLY A 75 -10.19 -21.17 51.38
CA GLY A 75 -10.60 -20.72 52.71
C GLY A 75 -11.74 -21.52 53.31
N ALA A 76 -11.47 -22.76 53.71
CA ALA A 76 -11.93 -23.38 54.96
C ALA A 76 -10.97 -24.50 55.35
#